data_AF-A0A2W2G6J8-F1
#
_entry.id   AF-A0A2W2G6J8-F1
#
_cell.length_a   1.000
_cell.length_b   1.000
_cell.length_c   1.000
_cell.angle_alpha   90.00
_cell.angle_beta   90.00
_cell.angle_gamma   90.00
#
_symmetry.space_group_name_H-M   'P 1'
#
loop_
_entity.id
_entity.type
_entity.pdbx_description
1 polymer ?
#
loop_
_entity_poly.entity_id
_entity_poly.type
_entity_poly.pdbx_seq_one_letter_code
_entity_poly.pdbx_strand_id
1 'polypeptide(L)'
;MEIAHGQVARNAASLRIHGEDYAAALQRLRERGYGCGSWGDDTGLFAAFHAEYGQCGAYAAEALLGISGVMTQTGDGLDTARGRIAEAETLAGEQSAKLYRQLPL
;
A
#
# COMPACT_ATOMS: atom_id res chain seq x y z
N MET A 1 12.40 8.28 -21.35
CA MET A 1 11.36 8.04 -20.31
C MET A 1 11.61 6.78 -19.48
N GLU A 2 12.42 5.83 -19.96
CA GLU A 2 12.70 4.54 -19.29
C GLU A 2 13.11 4.64 -17.80
N ILE A 3 13.98 5.59 -17.42
CA ILE A 3 14.38 5.80 -16.02
C ILE A 3 13.19 6.15 -15.12
N ALA A 4 12.25 6.96 -15.62
CA ALA A 4 11.05 7.33 -14.87
C ALA A 4 10.09 6.14 -14.73
N HIS A 5 9.89 5.35 -15.78
CA HIS A 5 9.08 4.12 -15.73
C HIS A 5 9.68 3.11 -14.74
N GLY A 6 11.00 2.95 -14.73
CA GLY A 6 11.71 2.07 -13.80
C GLY A 6 11.55 2.52 -12.35
N GLN A 7 11.62 3.83 -12.06
CA GLN A 7 11.40 4.34 -10.71
C GLN A 7 9.94 4.13 -10.25
N VAL A 8 8.97 4.40 -11.12
CA VAL A 8 7.55 4.19 -10.81
C VAL A 8 7.27 2.72 -10.52
N ALA A 9 7.83 1.80 -11.30
CA ALA A 9 7.69 0.36 -11.07
C ALA A 9 8.26 -0.08 -9.70
N ARG A 10 9.43 0.42 -9.32
CA ARG A 10 10.03 0.13 -8.01
C ARG A 10 9.18 0.68 -6.86
N ASN A 11 8.69 1.91 -6.98
CA ASN A 11 7.84 2.53 -5.97
C ASN A 11 6.50 1.78 -5.83
N ALA A 12 5.89 1.39 -6.95
CA ALA A 12 4.67 0.59 -6.98
C ALA A 12 4.85 -0.74 -6.25
N ALA A 13 5.95 -1.46 -6.54
CA ALA A 13 6.28 -2.71 -5.87
C ALA A 13 6.53 -2.52 -4.36
N SER A 14 7.30 -1.50 -3.98
CA SER A 14 7.59 -1.20 -2.58
C SER A 14 6.32 -0.91 -1.78
N LEU A 15 5.37 -0.18 -2.35
CA LEU A 15 4.10 0.15 -1.68
C LEU A 15 3.23 -1.09 -1.45
N ARG A 16 3.17 -2.02 -2.42
CA ARG A 16 2.46 -3.30 -2.23
C ARG A 16 3.08 -4.14 -1.14
N ILE A 17 4.41 -4.35 -1.20
CA ILE A 17 5.14 -5.14 -0.21
C ILE A 17 4.92 -4.58 1.19
N HIS A 18 5.07 -3.25 1.36
CA HIS A 18 4.84 -2.64 2.66
C HIS A 18 3.38 -2.73 3.10
N GLY A 19 2.40 -2.56 2.20
CA GLY A 19 0.99 -2.74 2.53
C GLY A 19 0.68 -4.16 3.02
N GLU A 20 1.24 -5.18 2.36
CA GLU A 20 1.11 -6.58 2.74
C GLU A 20 1.81 -6.88 4.08
N ASP A 21 3.03 -6.39 4.27
CA ASP A 21 3.80 -6.56 5.50
C ASP A 21 3.07 -5.93 6.69
N TYR A 22 2.53 -4.71 6.53
CA TYR A 22 1.73 -4.04 7.57
C TYR A 22 0.47 -4.83 7.89
N ALA A 23 -0.29 -5.28 6.88
CA ALA A 23 -1.49 -6.08 7.10
C ALA A 23 -1.17 -7.37 7.88
N ALA A 24 -0.09 -8.07 7.50
CA ALA A 24 0.33 -9.29 8.16
C ALA A 24 0.85 -9.05 9.59
N ALA A 25 1.52 -7.94 9.85
CA ALA A 25 1.95 -7.55 11.20
C ALA A 25 0.76 -7.23 12.11
N LEU A 26 -0.23 -6.50 11.59
CA LEU A 26 -1.45 -6.13 12.32
C LEU A 26 -2.33 -7.34 12.62
N GLN A 27 -2.41 -8.30 11.69
CA GLN A 27 -3.10 -9.55 11.94
C GLN A 27 -2.49 -10.31 13.13
N ARG A 28 -1.15 -10.42 13.16
CA ARG A 28 -0.44 -11.06 14.28
C ARG A 28 -0.65 -10.32 15.60
N LEU A 29 -0.68 -8.98 15.57
CA LEU A 29 -0.97 -8.17 16.75
C LEU A 29 -2.39 -8.45 17.26
N ARG A 30 -3.38 -8.53 16.36
CA ARG A 30 -4.77 -8.83 16.70
C ARG A 30 -4.92 -10.23 17.31
N GLU A 31 -4.26 -11.24 16.73
CA GLU A 31 -4.27 -12.61 17.23
C GLU A 31 -3.62 -12.74 18.62
N ARG A 32 -2.55 -11.98 18.88
CA ARG A 32 -1.87 -11.94 20.17
C ARG A 32 -2.67 -11.17 21.24
N GLY A 33 -3.52 -10.23 20.84
CA GLY A 33 -4.19 -9.28 21.72
C GLY A 33 -3.29 -8.12 22.12
N TYR A 34 -3.91 -6.98 22.47
CA TYR A 34 -3.24 -5.68 22.65
C TYR A 34 -2.48 -5.51 23.98
N GLY A 35 -1.96 -6.61 24.55
CA GLY A 35 -0.97 -6.60 25.63
C GLY A 35 -1.50 -6.55 27.07
N CYS A 36 -2.81 -6.46 27.28
CA CYS A 36 -3.41 -6.29 28.61
C CYS A 36 -3.22 -7.51 29.53
N GLY A 37 -3.31 -8.72 28.98
CA GLY A 37 -3.30 -9.96 29.79
C GLY A 37 -1.98 -10.26 30.51
N SER A 38 -0.89 -9.52 30.22
CA SER A 38 0.39 -9.68 30.93
C SER A 38 0.47 -8.91 32.26
N TRP A 39 -0.48 -8.00 32.51
CA TRP A 39 -0.48 -7.14 33.69
C TRP A 39 -1.14 -7.82 34.90
N GLY A 40 -1.81 -8.97 34.69
CA GLY A 40 -2.30 -9.85 35.74
C GLY A 40 -3.48 -9.32 36.56
N ASP A 41 -4.02 -8.14 36.22
CA ASP A 41 -5.12 -7.49 36.93
C ASP A 41 -6.34 -7.32 36.01
N ASP A 42 -6.88 -8.44 35.54
CA ASP A 42 -8.07 -8.45 34.68
C ASP A 42 -9.37 -8.19 35.46
N THR A 43 -9.31 -8.16 36.80
CA THR A 43 -10.49 -7.99 37.68
C THR A 43 -10.34 -6.98 38.82
N GLY A 44 -9.14 -6.44 39.07
CA GLY A 44 -8.91 -5.46 40.13
C GLY A 44 -8.93 -4.01 39.67
N LEU A 45 -8.34 -3.13 40.48
CA LEU A 45 -8.48 -1.68 40.40
C LEU A 45 -8.08 -1.10 39.03
N PHE A 46 -7.15 -1.75 38.32
CA PHE A 46 -6.66 -1.26 37.03
C PHE A 46 -7.33 -1.90 35.81
N ALA A 47 -8.23 -2.87 36.01
CA ALA A 47 -8.90 -3.60 34.92
C ALA A 47 -9.58 -2.66 33.91
N ALA A 48 -10.24 -1.60 34.38
CA ALA A 48 -10.89 -0.61 33.51
C ALA A 48 -9.88 0.17 32.66
N PHE A 49 -8.73 0.57 33.22
CA PHE A 49 -7.69 1.26 32.46
C PHE A 49 -7.04 0.37 31.40
N HIS A 50 -6.82 -0.91 31.73
CA HIS A 50 -6.32 -1.90 30.77
C HIS A 50 -7.31 -2.17 29.64
N ALA A 51 -8.62 -2.19 29.94
CA ALA A 51 -9.66 -2.35 28.93
C ALA A 51 -9.67 -1.18 27.94
N GLU A 52 -9.66 0.07 28.44
CA GLU A 52 -9.61 1.27 27.60
C GLU A 52 -8.32 1.32 26.76
N TYR A 53 -7.17 0.99 27.36
CA TYR A 53 -5.90 0.92 26.63
C TYR A 53 -5.95 -0.13 25.50
N GLY A 54 -6.55 -1.30 25.78
CA GLY A 54 -6.77 -2.35 24.78
C GLY A 54 -7.67 -1.88 23.62
N GLN A 55 -8.70 -1.10 23.92
CA GLN A 55 -9.55 -0.48 22.90
C GLN A 55 -8.79 0.54 22.05
N CYS A 56 -7.96 1.39 22.66
CA CYS A 56 -7.09 2.30 21.91
C CYS A 56 -6.16 1.53 20.95
N GLY A 57 -5.59 0.41 21.41
CA GLY A 57 -4.79 -0.49 20.58
C GLY A 57 -5.57 -1.06 19.39
N ALA A 58 -6.83 -1.44 19.61
CA ALA A 58 -7.71 -1.93 18.56
C ALA A 58 -8.01 -0.86 17.50
N TYR A 59 -8.36 0.36 17.92
CA TYR A 59 -8.60 1.47 16.99
C TYR A 59 -7.35 1.84 16.19
N ALA A 60 -6.19 1.88 16.83
CA ALA A 60 -4.93 2.14 16.15
C ALA A 60 -4.63 1.04 15.11
N ALA A 61 -4.87 -0.23 15.44
CA ALA A 61 -4.65 -1.33 14.52
C ALA A 61 -5.61 -1.29 13.31
N GLU A 62 -6.88 -0.92 13.53
CA GLU A 62 -7.85 -0.75 12.44
C GLU A 62 -7.43 0.40 11.50
N ALA A 63 -7.04 1.55 12.05
CA ALA A 63 -6.57 2.68 11.26
C ALA A 63 -5.32 2.31 10.43
N LEU A 64 -4.37 1.61 11.03
CA LEU A 64 -3.16 1.14 10.33
C LEU A 64 -3.49 0.11 9.24
N LEU A 65 -4.50 -0.74 9.43
CA LEU A 65 -4.95 -1.69 8.42
C LEU A 65 -5.60 -0.96 7.23
N GLY A 66 -6.35 0.10 7.49
CA GLY A 66 -6.86 0.99 6.44
C GLY A 66 -5.72 1.60 5.61
N ILE A 67 -4.69 2.12 6.29
CA ILE A 67 -3.49 2.69 5.63
C ILE A 67 -2.78 1.63 4.79
N SER A 68 -2.61 0.41 5.31
CA SER A 68 -1.94 -0.67 4.58
C SER A 68 -2.70 -1.03 3.30
N GLY A 69 -4.03 -1.05 3.35
CA GLY A 69 -4.88 -1.22 2.16
C GLY A 69 -4.69 -0.09 1.12
N VAL A 70 -4.62 1.16 1.57
CA VAL A 70 -4.36 2.31 0.69
C VAL A 70 -2.97 2.21 0.05
N MET A 71 -1.95 1.74 0.77
CA MET A 71 -0.61 1.53 0.21
C MET A 71 -0.63 0.50 -0.92
N THR A 72 -1.25 -0.67 -0.70
CA THR A 72 -1.39 -1.70 -1.74
C THR A 72 -2.12 -1.16 -2.97
N GLN A 73 -3.27 -0.51 -2.78
CA GLN A 73 -4.05 0.09 -3.86
C GLN A 73 -3.27 1.18 -4.63
N THR A 74 -2.47 1.97 -3.91
CA THR A 74 -1.61 2.99 -4.54
C THR A 74 -0.54 2.32 -5.42
N GLY A 75 0.05 1.22 -4.95
CA GLY A 75 0.99 0.43 -5.76
C GLY A 75 0.35 -0.14 -7.03
N ASP A 76 -0.87 -0.66 -6.93
CA ASP A 76 -1.63 -1.16 -8.09
C ASP A 76 -2.01 -0.06 -9.08
N GLY A 77 -2.43 1.09 -8.56
CA GLY A 77 -2.76 2.27 -9.36
C GLY A 77 -1.55 2.80 -10.13
N LEU A 78 -0.38 2.86 -9.50
CA LEU A 78 0.87 3.29 -10.15
C LEU A 78 1.29 2.35 -11.28
N ASP A 79 1.18 1.03 -11.08
CA ASP A 79 1.53 0.08 -12.13
C ASP A 79 0.53 0.12 -13.31
N THR A 80 -0.76 0.28 -13.00
CA THR A 80 -1.80 0.50 -14.02
C THR A 80 -1.52 1.77 -14.83
N ALA A 81 -1.22 2.88 -14.16
CA ALA A 81 -0.92 4.15 -14.81
C ALA A 81 0.33 4.04 -15.69
N ARG A 82 1.39 3.40 -15.18
CA ARG A 82 2.62 3.11 -15.94
C ARG A 82 2.32 2.32 -17.22
N GLY A 83 1.49 1.29 -17.14
CA GLY A 83 1.07 0.48 -18.29
C GLY A 83 0.39 1.34 -19.36
N ARG A 84 -0.59 2.16 -18.95
CA ARG A 84 -1.31 3.07 -19.87
C ARG A 84 -0.39 4.10 -20.54
N ILE A 85 0.59 4.63 -19.80
CA ILE A 85 1.58 5.56 -20.37
C ILE A 85 2.43 4.86 -21.41
N ALA A 86 2.94 3.65 -21.12
CA ALA A 86 3.76 2.90 -22.07
C ALA A 86 2.99 2.53 -23.36
N GLU A 87 1.70 2.19 -23.23
CA GLU A 87 0.82 1.98 -24.38
C GLU A 87 0.66 3.27 -25.20
N ALA A 88 0.38 4.40 -24.55
CA ALA A 88 0.23 5.68 -25.21
C ALA A 88 1.51 6.12 -25.94
N GLU A 89 2.68 5.93 -25.33
CA GLU A 89 3.97 6.19 -25.98
C GLU A 89 4.19 5.32 -27.21
N THR A 90 3.81 4.04 -27.13
CA THR A 90 3.90 3.10 -28.27
C THR A 90 3.04 3.57 -29.43
N LEU A 91 1.77 3.91 -29.17
CA LEU A 91 0.87 4.44 -30.20
C LEU A 91 1.39 5.75 -30.81
N ALA A 92 1.91 6.68 -29.98
CA ALA A 92 2.46 7.94 -30.45
C ALA A 92 3.69 7.74 -31.34
N GLY A 93 4.55 6.77 -31.01
CA GLY A 93 5.70 6.38 -31.82
C GLY A 93 5.29 5.82 -33.17
N GLU A 94 4.29 4.92 -33.19
CA GLU A 94 3.76 4.36 -34.45
C GLU A 94 3.13 5.42 -35.36
N GLN A 95 2.35 6.34 -34.79
CA GLN A 95 1.73 7.43 -35.55
C GLN A 95 2.79 8.36 -36.14
N SER A 96 3.79 8.73 -35.33
CA SER A 96 4.92 9.55 -35.77
C SER A 96 5.68 8.89 -36.92
N ALA A 97 5.98 7.59 -36.80
CA ALA A 97 6.66 6.82 -37.85
C ALA A 97 5.83 6.65 -39.14
N LYS A 98 4.49 6.68 -39.05
CA LYS A 98 3.60 6.70 -40.22
C LYS A 98 3.63 8.05 -40.92
N LEU A 99 3.55 9.14 -40.17
CA LEU A 99 3.59 10.51 -40.70
C LEU A 99 4.91 10.80 -41.41
N TYR A 100 6.05 10.42 -40.81
CA TYR A 100 7.36 10.59 -41.45
C TYR A 100 7.48 9.83 -42.79
N ARG A 101 6.81 8.69 -42.94
CA ARG A 101 6.79 7.92 -44.20
C ARG A 101 5.89 8.53 -45.28
N GLN A 102 4.99 9.45 -44.92
CA GLN A 102 4.03 10.09 -45.83
C GLN A 102 4.46 11.49 -46.29
N LEU A 103 5.54 12.05 -45.75
CA LEU A 103 6.10 13.32 -46.20
C LEU A 103 6.77 13.15 -47.57
N PRO A 104 6.41 13.96 -48.58
CA PRO A 104 7.13 13.96 -49.85
C PRO A 104 8.54 14.54 -49.63
N LEU A 105 9.54 13.88 -50.23
CA LEU A 105 10.92 14.37 -50.33
C LEU A 105 10.99 15.70 -51.09
#